data_AF-A0A6J4CW81-F1
#
_entry.id   AF-A0A6J4CW81-F1
#
_cell.length_a   1.000
_cell.length_b   1.000
_cell.length_c   1.000
_cell.angle_alpha   90.00
_cell.angle_beta   90.00
_cell.angle_gamma   90.00
#
_symmetry.space_group_name_H-M   'P 1'
#
loop_
_entity.id
_entity.type
_entity.pdbx_description
1 polymer ?
#
loop_
_entity_poly.entity_id
_entity_poly.type
_entity_poly.pdbx_seq_one_letter_code
_entity_poly.pdbx_strand_id
1 'polypeptide(L)'
;MSHIFIRSNWVLNALACILVLDSLILKKAILLRLSHLASSVLIFLFSFYYTPFILRAQSLGSVYTTSEKFIQMHAQSEIIFKILLTLLCFSFVSRALRNMPKTSH
;
A
#
# COMPACT_ATOMS: atom_id res chain seq x y z
N MET A 1 -6.50 11.37 -14.97
CA MET A 1 -6.33 10.26 -14.00
C MET A 1 -4.90 10.12 -13.49
N SER A 2 -3.88 10.32 -14.33
CA SER A 2 -2.45 10.26 -13.98
C SER A 2 -2.05 11.14 -12.78
N HIS A 3 -2.51 12.39 -12.70
CA HIS A 3 -2.18 13.29 -11.58
C HIS A 3 -2.69 12.83 -10.21
N ILE A 4 -3.89 12.23 -10.16
CA ILE A 4 -4.46 11.67 -8.93
C ILE A 4 -3.62 10.46 -8.50
N PHE A 5 -3.25 9.63 -9.47
CA PHE A 5 -2.43 8.45 -9.23
C PHE A 5 -1.05 8.82 -8.68
N ILE A 6 -0.41 9.86 -9.22
CA ILE A 6 0.87 10.39 -8.72
C ILE A 6 0.73 10.95 -7.31
N ARG A 7 -0.34 11.71 -7.01
CA ARG A 7 -0.58 12.25 -5.66
C ARG A 7 -0.80 11.14 -4.64
N SER A 8 -1.62 10.14 -4.97
CA SER A 8 -1.84 8.96 -4.12
C SER A 8 -0.52 8.21 -3.89
N ASN A 9 0.32 8.10 -4.91
CA ASN A 9 1.62 7.44 -4.80
C ASN A 9 2.57 8.14 -3.80
N TRP A 10 2.60 9.47 -3.81
CA TRP A 10 3.37 10.25 -2.82
C TRP A 10 2.89 10.01 -1.38
N VAL A 11 1.57 9.98 -1.18
CA VAL A 11 0.97 9.68 0.14
C VAL A 11 1.33 8.27 0.60
N LEU A 12 1.25 7.29 -0.31
CA LEU A 12 1.63 5.91 0.00
C LEU A 12 3.11 5.80 0.37
N ASN A 13 4.02 6.42 -0.38
CA ASN A 13 5.45 6.40 -0.03
C ASN A 13 5.74 7.07 1.33
N ALA A 14 5.07 8.18 1.64
CA ALA A 14 5.17 8.78 2.96
C ALA A 14 4.70 7.82 4.06
N LEU A 15 3.59 7.12 3.83
CA LEU A 15 3.05 6.12 4.74
C LEU A 15 3.99 4.91 4.90
N ALA A 16 4.61 4.43 3.83
CA ALA A 16 5.61 3.36 3.87
C ALA A 16 6.81 3.77 4.72
N CYS A 17 7.27 5.01 4.61
CA CYS A 17 8.36 5.55 5.43
C CYS A 17 7.96 5.57 6.92
N ILE A 18 6.75 6.04 7.25
CA ILE A 18 6.22 6.01 8.62
C ILE A 18 6.15 4.58 9.15
N LEU A 19 5.67 3.61 8.36
CA LEU A 19 5.57 2.21 8.77
C LEU A 19 6.94 1.57 9.05
N VAL A 20 7.96 1.92 8.27
CA VAL A 20 9.35 1.47 8.50
C VAL A 20 9.90 2.06 9.79
N LEU A 21 9.74 3.37 9.98
CA LEU A 21 10.19 4.05 11.21
C LEU A 21 9.49 3.47 12.44
N ASP A 22 8.18 3.29 12.39
CA ASP A 22 7.39 2.68 13.47
C ASP A 22 7.80 1.22 13.75
N SER A 23 8.20 0.47 12.72
CA SER A 23 8.78 -0.89 12.85
C SER A 23 10.13 -0.90 13.58
N LEU A 24 10.97 0.12 13.38
CA LEU A 24 12.31 0.22 13.98
C LEU A 24 12.28 0.77 15.41
N ILE A 25 11.41 1.74 15.69
CA ILE A 25 11.38 2.47 16.97
C ILE A 25 10.63 1.69 18.06
N LEU A 26 9.54 1.01 17.72
CA LEU A 26 8.71 0.33 18.72
C LEU A 26 9.10 -1.15 18.84
N LYS A 27 9.37 -1.59 20.09
CA LYS A 27 9.43 -3.03 20.45
C LYS A 27 8.03 -3.65 20.37
N LYS A 28 7.50 -3.77 19.16
CA LYS A 28 6.22 -4.43 18.88
C LYS A 28 6.40 -5.95 18.82
N ALA A 29 5.30 -6.67 19.04
CA ALA A 29 5.25 -8.10 18.78
C ALA A 29 5.73 -8.38 17.35
N ILE A 30 6.46 -9.48 17.17
CA ILE A 30 7.11 -9.85 15.90
C ILE A 30 6.12 -9.84 14.71
N LEU A 31 4.88 -10.24 14.96
CA LEU A 31 3.80 -10.31 13.97
C LEU A 31 3.40 -8.92 13.43
N LEU A 32 3.30 -7.91 14.31
CA LEU A 32 2.99 -6.53 13.94
C LEU A 32 4.14 -5.90 13.17
N ARG A 33 5.40 -6.19 13.56
CA ARG A 33 6.58 -5.72 12.84
C ARG A 33 6.62 -6.30 11.42
N LEU A 34 6.42 -7.60 11.28
CA LEU A 34 6.35 -8.27 9.97
C LEU A 34 5.24 -7.70 9.09
N SER A 35 4.05 -7.44 9.65
CA SER A 35 2.94 -6.82 8.92
C SER A 35 3.30 -5.42 8.41
N HIS A 36 3.90 -4.57 9.25
CA HIS A 36 4.32 -3.23 8.85
C HIS A 36 5.41 -3.25 7.76
N LEU A 37 6.38 -4.17 7.89
CA LEU A 37 7.45 -4.34 6.91
C LEU A 37 6.90 -4.86 5.57
N ALA A 38 6.01 -5.85 5.60
CA ALA A 38 5.34 -6.39 4.42
C ALA A 38 4.51 -5.30 3.71
N SER A 39 3.72 -4.51 4.47
CA SER A 39 2.97 -3.38 3.91
C SER A 39 3.88 -2.33 3.26
N SER A 40 5.03 -2.02 3.86
CA SER A 40 6.01 -1.11 3.27
C SER A 40 6.56 -1.62 1.94
N VAL A 41 6.94 -2.91 1.88
CA VAL A 41 7.43 -3.54 0.64
C VAL A 41 6.34 -3.55 -0.45
N LEU A 42 5.10 -3.86 -0.10
CA LEU A 42 3.95 -3.81 -1.01
C LEU A 42 3.73 -2.39 -1.57
N ILE A 43 3.85 -1.37 -0.72
CA ILE A 43 3.75 0.03 -1.14
C ILE A 43 4.89 0.38 -2.11
N PHE A 44 6.13 0.02 -1.80
CA PHE A 44 7.25 0.31 -2.68
C PHE A 44 7.12 -0.41 -4.02
N LEU A 45 6.65 -1.65 -4.03
CA LEU A 45 6.36 -2.38 -5.26
C LEU A 45 5.27 -1.66 -6.08
N PHE A 46 4.18 -1.23 -5.45
CA PHE A 46 3.15 -0.44 -6.13
C PHE A 46 3.72 0.88 -6.67
N SER A 47 4.55 1.55 -5.89
CA SER A 47 5.09 2.88 -6.19
C SER A 47 6.15 2.89 -7.29
N PHE A 48 7.07 1.93 -7.28
CA PHE A 48 8.21 1.88 -8.19
C PHE A 48 7.99 0.97 -9.39
N TYR A 49 7.09 -0.02 -9.32
CA TYR A 49 6.84 -0.95 -10.42
C TYR A 49 5.54 -0.63 -11.16
N TYR A 50 4.41 -0.71 -10.47
CA TYR A 50 3.09 -0.58 -11.11
C TYR A 50 2.78 0.87 -11.53
N THR A 51 3.11 1.84 -10.68
CA THR A 51 2.83 3.26 -10.94
C THR A 51 3.50 3.80 -12.21
N PRO A 52 4.82 3.69 -12.39
CA PRO A 52 5.45 4.20 -13.61
C PRO A 52 5.02 3.42 -14.85
N PHE A 53 4.72 2.11 -14.73
CA PHE A 53 4.19 1.32 -15.83
C PHE A 53 2.82 1.85 -16.32
N ILE A 54 1.91 2.11 -15.39
CA ILE A 54 0.57 2.64 -15.70
C ILE A 54 0.66 4.05 -16.29
N LEU A 55 1.50 4.92 -15.70
CA LEU A 55 1.68 6.29 -16.18
C LEU A 55 2.30 6.33 -17.58
N ARG A 56 3.28 5.45 -17.86
CA ARG A 56 3.90 5.35 -19.19
C ARG A 56 2.90 4.87 -20.22
N ALA A 57 2.12 3.83 -19.93
CA ALA A 57 1.08 3.35 -20.85
C ALA A 57 -0.01 4.41 -21.08
N GLN A 58 -0.40 5.17 -20.06
CA GLN A 58 -1.33 6.30 -20.21
C GLN A 58 -0.74 7.44 -21.06
N SER A 59 0.56 7.72 -20.95
CA SER A 59 1.24 8.75 -21.75
C SER A 59 1.38 8.38 -23.23
N LEU A 60 1.42 7.07 -23.54
CA LEU A 60 1.55 6.55 -24.91
C LEU A 60 0.21 6.48 -25.67
N GLY A 61 -0.90 6.84 -25.02
CA GLY A 61 -2.22 6.94 -25.64
C GLY A 61 -3.07 5.67 -25.57
N SER A 62 -4.29 5.77 -26.12
CA SER A 62 -5.37 4.79 -25.90
C SER A 62 -5.00 3.36 -26.32
N VAL A 63 -4.20 3.22 -27.38
CA VAL A 63 -3.74 1.94 -27.94
C VAL A 63 -2.99 1.09 -26.91
N TYR A 64 -2.20 1.71 -26.03
CA TYR A 64 -1.48 1.00 -24.98
C TYR A 64 -2.33 0.75 -23.74
N THR A 65 -3.34 1.59 -23.48
CA THR A 65 -4.27 1.41 -22.35
C THR A 65 -5.36 0.37 -22.59
N THR A 66 -5.61 0.00 -23.85
CA THR A 66 -6.53 -1.11 -24.21
C THR A 66 -5.80 -2.42 -24.45
N SER A 67 -4.47 -2.43 -24.37
CA SER A 67 -3.69 -3.66 -24.44
C SER A 67 -4.06 -4.60 -23.29
N GLU A 68 -4.24 -5.88 -23.60
CA GLU A 68 -4.54 -6.93 -22.63
C GLU A 68 -3.50 -6.97 -21.49
N LYS A 69 -2.24 -6.71 -21.82
CA LYS A 69 -1.14 -6.59 -20.85
C LYS A 69 -1.32 -5.42 -19.88
N PHE A 70 -1.81 -4.27 -20.37
CA PHE A 70 -2.11 -3.13 -19.51
C PHE A 70 -3.29 -3.42 -18.60
N ILE A 71 -4.35 -4.03 -19.12
CA ILE A 71 -5.56 -4.37 -18.34
C ILE A 71 -5.20 -5.32 -17.20
N GLN A 72 -4.39 -6.35 -17.46
CA GLN A 72 -3.91 -7.28 -16.44
C GLN A 72 -3.05 -6.58 -15.38
N MET A 73 -2.08 -5.75 -15.80
CA MET A 73 -1.19 -5.03 -14.88
C MET A 73 -1.95 -4.01 -14.04
N HIS A 74 -2.94 -3.33 -14.63
CA HIS A 74 -3.81 -2.40 -13.92
C HIS A 74 -4.67 -3.12 -12.88
N ALA A 75 -5.33 -4.23 -13.26
CA ALA A 75 -6.13 -5.04 -12.35
C ALA A 75 -5.29 -5.65 -11.21
N GLN A 76 -4.08 -6.14 -11.50
CA GLN A 76 -3.16 -6.61 -10.47
C GLN A 76 -2.79 -5.51 -9.48
N SER A 77 -2.51 -4.30 -9.98
CA SER A 77 -2.19 -3.16 -9.12
C SER A 77 -3.36 -2.80 -8.18
N GLU A 78 -4.61 -2.90 -8.66
CA GLU A 78 -5.80 -2.69 -7.81
C GLU A 78 -5.95 -3.77 -6.74
N ILE A 79 -5.68 -5.04 -7.08
CA ILE A 79 -5.74 -6.15 -6.12
C ILE A 79 -4.69 -5.94 -5.02
N ILE A 80 -3.46 -5.60 -5.39
CA ILE A 80 -2.39 -5.30 -4.42
C ILE A 80 -2.78 -4.13 -3.52
N PHE A 81 -3.39 -3.08 -4.10
CA PHE A 81 -3.85 -1.93 -3.34
C PHE A 81 -4.97 -2.31 -2.35
N LYS A 82 -5.92 -3.16 -2.75
CA LYS A 82 -6.97 -3.69 -1.86
C LYS A 82 -6.38 -4.54 -0.74
N ILE A 83 -5.43 -5.43 -1.04
CA ILE A 83 -4.73 -6.25 -0.04
C ILE A 83 -3.99 -5.37 0.96
N LEU A 84 -3.28 -4.35 0.47
CA LEU A 84 -2.59 -3.38 1.30
C LEU A 84 -3.57 -2.66 2.25
N LEU A 85 -4.71 -2.19 1.73
CA LEU A 85 -5.75 -1.56 2.53
C LEU A 85 -6.27 -2.51 3.62
N THR A 86 -6.56 -3.76 3.28
CA THR A 86 -6.99 -4.77 4.25
C THR A 86 -5.93 -5.03 5.32
N LEU A 87 -4.64 -5.12 4.97
CA LEU A 87 -3.55 -5.26 5.94
C LEU A 87 -3.46 -4.07 6.88
N LEU A 88 -3.56 -2.84 6.35
CA LEU A 88 -3.50 -1.62 7.17
C LEU A 88 -4.71 -1.53 8.10
N CYS A 89 -5.91 -1.79 7.61
CA CYS A 89 -7.12 -1.85 8.43
C CYS A 89 -7.00 -2.93 9.52
N PHE A 90 -6.52 -4.12 9.17
CA PHE A 90 -6.30 -5.20 10.14
C PHE A 90 -5.29 -4.80 11.22
N SER A 91 -4.17 -4.19 10.83
CA SER A 91 -3.16 -3.71 11.79
C SER A 91 -3.70 -2.59 12.67
N PHE A 92 -4.47 -1.66 12.09
CA PHE A 92 -5.11 -0.56 12.82
C PHE A 92 -6.14 -1.08 13.84
N VAL A 93 -7.05 -1.96 13.42
CA VAL A 93 -8.06 -2.57 14.29
C VAL A 93 -7.39 -3.42 15.38
N SER A 94 -6.39 -4.22 15.03
CA SER A 94 -5.62 -5.01 16.01
C SER A 94 -4.95 -4.14 17.07
N ARG A 95 -4.42 -2.98 16.67
CA ARG A 95 -3.85 -2.00 17.60
C ARG A 95 -4.92 -1.31 18.44
N ALA A 96 -6.04 -0.92 17.85
CA ALA A 96 -7.15 -0.29 18.56
C ALA A 96 -7.72 -1.24 19.63
N LEU A 97 -7.94 -2.52 19.29
CA LEU A 97 -8.41 -3.54 20.22
C LEU A 97 -7.45 -3.78 21.39
N ARG A 98 -6.13 -3.78 21.16
CA ARG A 98 -5.13 -3.90 22.25
C ARG A 98 -5.09 -2.68 23.16
N ASN A 99 -5.35 -1.50 22.62
CA ASN A 99 -5.26 -0.25 23.36
C ASN A 99 -6.59 0.16 24.00
N MET A 100 -7.69 -0.58 23.77
CA MET A 100 -8.94 -0.35 24.50
C MET A 100 -8.73 -0.68 25.98
N PRO A 101 -9.11 0.21 26.91
CA PRO A 101 -9.06 -0.07 28.33
C PRO A 101 -9.96 -1.27 28.59
N LYS A 102 -9.41 -2.34 29.17
CA LYS A 102 -10.21 -3.45 29.66
C LYS A 102 -11.14 -2.88 30.73
N THR A 103 -12.43 -2.78 30.44
CA THR A 103 -13.45 -2.54 31.46
C THR A 103 -13.43 -3.76 32.37
N SER A 104 -12.72 -3.64 33.48
CA SER A 104 -12.81 -4.52 34.64
C SER A 104 -14.26 -4.48 35.12
N HIS A 105 -14.97 -5.59 34.96
CA HIS A 105 -16.24 -5.83 35.64
C HIS A 105 -16.06 -7.00 36.61
#